data_AF-A0A9P1DGV4-F1
#
_entry.id   AF-A0A9P1DGV4-F1
#
_cell.length_a   1.000
_cell.length_b   1.000
_cell.length_c   1.000
_cell.angle_alpha   90.00
_cell.angle_beta   90.00
_cell.angle_gamma   90.00
#
_symmetry.space_group_name_H-M   'P 1'
#
loop_
_entity.id
_entity.type
_entity.pdbx_description
1 polymer ?
#
loop_
_entity_poly.entity_id
_entity_poly.type
_entity_poly.pdbx_seq_one_letter_code
_entity_poly.pdbx_strand_id
1 'polypeptide(L)'
;MAANLVVPSDITVVEEKKTVGKRSLKPWEVTGLMGMAPMLHLHYSKLDRGDKRKILSRKYDTDDTSDANKLCIRRQEAVRKEVVATNFMWDTALVMAGLTWWSFRRYNYQSRLVALPFIFYGGTFVGRAIGDMVTGRNAEFARDRFLASLPAKVYYN
;
A
#
# COMPACT_ATOMS: atom_id res chain seq x y z
N MET A 1 -12.79 -3.67 -33.33
CA MET A 1 -12.32 -2.69 -32.32
C MET A 1 -10.81 -2.60 -32.44
N ALA A 2 -10.21 -1.42 -32.27
CA ALA A 2 -8.75 -1.33 -32.11
C ALA A 2 -8.36 -1.95 -30.75
N ALA A 3 -7.19 -2.57 -30.67
CA ALA A 3 -6.66 -3.08 -29.42
C ALA A 3 -5.86 -1.97 -28.73
N ASN A 4 -6.46 -1.28 -27.77
CA ASN A 4 -5.79 -0.20 -27.02
C ASN A 4 -4.53 -0.75 -26.35
N LEU A 5 -3.36 -0.26 -26.78
CA LEU A 5 -2.07 -0.76 -26.32
C LEU A 5 -1.83 -0.36 -24.86
N VAL A 6 -1.37 -1.30 -24.03
CA VAL A 6 -1.03 -1.03 -22.63
C VAL A 6 0.44 -0.64 -22.54
N VAL A 7 0.71 0.60 -22.18
CA VAL A 7 2.03 1.24 -22.19
C VAL A 7 2.41 1.66 -20.75
N PRO A 8 3.68 1.59 -20.32
CA PRO A 8 4.09 2.14 -19.03
C PRO A 8 3.78 3.64 -18.94
N SER A 9 3.35 4.10 -17.76
CA SER A 9 3.11 5.52 -17.51
C SER A 9 4.40 6.35 -17.53
N ASP A 10 4.33 7.65 -17.81
CA ASP A 10 5.50 8.54 -17.87
C ASP A 10 6.34 8.48 -16.60
N ILE A 11 5.67 8.49 -15.43
CA ILE A 11 6.34 8.33 -14.13
C ILE A 11 7.08 7.00 -14.03
N THR A 12 6.52 5.91 -14.60
CA THR A 12 7.17 4.59 -14.61
C THR A 12 8.39 4.55 -15.54
N VAL A 13 8.37 5.31 -16.64
CA VAL A 13 9.52 5.52 -17.54
C VAL A 13 10.60 6.37 -16.88
N VAL A 14 10.23 7.44 -16.18
CA VAL A 14 11.17 8.29 -15.41
C VAL A 14 11.81 7.49 -14.28
N GLU A 15 11.03 6.73 -13.52
CA GLU A 15 11.53 5.85 -12.46
C GLU A 15 12.53 4.82 -13.02
N GLU A 16 12.26 4.19 -14.19
CA GLU A 16 13.21 3.25 -14.80
C GLU A 16 14.51 3.95 -15.23
N LYS A 17 14.41 5.14 -15.86
CA LYS A 17 15.58 5.94 -16.28
C LYS A 17 16.43 6.47 -15.11
N LYS A 18 15.86 6.63 -13.91
CA LYS A 18 16.57 7.06 -12.69
C LYS A 18 16.93 5.90 -11.75
N THR A 19 16.60 4.66 -12.09
CA THR A 19 16.95 3.49 -11.27
C THR A 19 18.43 3.12 -11.45
N VAL A 20 19.23 3.29 -10.38
CA VAL A 20 20.65 2.90 -10.34
C VAL A 20 20.82 1.40 -10.06
N GLY A 21 19.83 0.76 -9.42
CA GLY A 21 19.87 -0.68 -9.15
C GLY A 21 18.64 -1.18 -8.40
N LYS A 22 18.77 -2.32 -7.72
CA LYS A 22 17.70 -2.90 -6.90
C LYS A 22 17.99 -2.72 -5.41
N ARG A 23 16.93 -2.47 -4.64
CA ARG A 23 16.92 -2.36 -3.18
C ARG A 23 16.22 -3.58 -2.59
N SER A 24 16.69 -4.05 -1.44
CA SER A 24 15.92 -5.00 -0.63
C SER A 24 14.66 -4.34 -0.05
N LEU A 25 13.63 -5.15 0.14
CA LEU A 25 12.41 -4.76 0.84
C LEU A 25 12.61 -5.00 2.34
N LYS A 26 12.14 -4.06 3.18
CA LYS A 26 12.15 -4.20 4.64
C LYS A 26 11.07 -5.19 5.08
N PRO A 27 11.19 -5.88 6.23
CA PRO A 27 10.19 -6.86 6.68
C PRO A 27 8.75 -6.32 6.68
N TRP A 28 8.54 -5.12 7.23
CA TRP A 28 7.24 -4.42 7.24
C TRP A 28 6.70 -4.04 5.85
N GLU A 29 7.57 -3.91 4.84
CA GLU A 29 7.16 -3.71 3.44
C GLU A 29 6.72 -5.04 2.81
N VAL A 30 7.37 -6.15 3.18
CA VAL A 30 7.00 -7.50 2.71
C VAL A 30 5.67 -7.94 3.31
N THR A 31 5.48 -7.82 4.63
CA THR A 31 4.22 -8.17 5.31
C THR A 31 3.07 -7.26 4.85
N GLY A 32 3.34 -5.96 4.70
CA GLY A 32 2.36 -5.00 4.20
C GLY A 32 1.89 -5.31 2.78
N LEU A 33 2.80 -5.73 1.89
CA LEU A 33 2.45 -6.20 0.55
C LEU A 33 1.69 -7.53 0.60
N MET A 34 2.04 -8.48 1.48
CA MET A 34 1.27 -9.72 1.64
C MET A 34 -0.17 -9.44 2.09
N GLY A 35 -0.37 -8.46 2.98
CA GLY A 35 -1.68 -7.96 3.42
C GLY A 35 -2.46 -7.16 2.37
N MET A 36 -1.88 -6.84 1.21
CA MET A 36 -2.62 -6.28 0.08
C MET A 36 -3.18 -7.40 -0.80
N ALA A 37 -4.52 -7.41 -0.97
CA ALA A 37 -5.18 -8.25 -1.95
C ALA A 37 -4.73 -7.86 -3.38
N PRO A 38 -4.56 -8.83 -4.31
CA PRO A 38 -4.25 -8.54 -5.71
C PRO A 38 -5.45 -7.82 -6.36
N MET A 39 -5.19 -6.78 -7.13
CA MET A 39 -6.25 -5.98 -7.74
C MET A 39 -6.64 -6.53 -9.12
N LEU A 40 -7.94 -6.84 -9.30
CA LEU A 40 -8.48 -7.23 -10.60
C LEU A 40 -8.68 -5.98 -11.48
N HIS A 41 -7.85 -5.84 -12.51
CA HIS A 41 -7.86 -4.69 -13.40
C HIS A 41 -8.71 -4.94 -14.66
N LEU A 42 -9.91 -4.35 -14.68
CA LEU A 42 -10.62 -4.05 -15.94
C LEU A 42 -10.08 -2.78 -16.62
N HIS A 43 -9.47 -1.89 -15.83
CA HIS A 43 -8.79 -0.68 -16.31
C HIS A 43 -7.59 -0.37 -15.40
N TYR A 44 -6.49 0.13 -15.98
CA TYR A 44 -5.25 0.43 -15.25
C TYR A 44 -5.29 1.83 -14.60
N SER A 45 -6.19 2.02 -13.63
CA SER A 45 -6.37 3.30 -12.92
C SER A 45 -5.65 3.40 -11.57
N LYS A 46 -5.07 2.31 -11.07
CA LYS A 46 -4.38 2.23 -9.76
C LYS A 46 -3.19 1.27 -9.84
N LEU A 47 -2.28 1.32 -8.86
CA LEU A 47 -1.17 0.37 -8.70
C LEU A 47 -1.64 -0.95 -8.05
N ASP A 48 -1.30 -2.08 -8.67
CA ASP A 48 -1.40 -3.40 -8.03
C ASP A 48 -0.27 -3.62 -7.01
N ARG A 49 -0.42 -4.62 -6.14
CA ARG A 49 0.65 -5.17 -5.29
C ARG A 49 1.95 -5.44 -6.07
N GLY A 50 1.87 -5.96 -7.30
CA GLY A 50 3.03 -6.18 -8.17
C GLY A 50 3.77 -4.89 -8.52
N ASP A 51 3.04 -3.84 -8.90
CA ASP A 51 3.62 -2.55 -9.27
C ASP A 51 4.20 -1.82 -8.04
N LYS A 52 3.50 -1.83 -6.90
CA LYS A 52 4.02 -1.31 -5.62
C LYS A 52 5.30 -2.03 -5.20
N ARG A 53 5.37 -3.36 -5.37
CA ARG A 53 6.60 -4.13 -5.14
C ARG A 53 7.72 -3.70 -6.07
N LYS A 54 7.46 -3.44 -7.36
CA LYS A 54 8.49 -2.92 -8.28
C LYS A 54 9.02 -1.58 -7.79
N ILE A 55 8.14 -0.61 -7.49
CA ILE A 55 8.51 0.73 -7.01
C ILE A 55 9.36 0.68 -5.74
N LEU A 56 8.98 -0.13 -4.74
CA LEU A 56 9.74 -0.28 -3.50
C LEU A 56 11.08 -1.01 -3.68
N SER A 57 11.21 -1.83 -4.72
CA SER A 57 12.45 -2.58 -5.03
C SER A 57 13.48 -1.80 -5.87
N ARG A 58 13.19 -0.57 -6.32
CA ARG A 58 14.15 0.27 -7.03
C ARG A 58 15.12 0.95 -6.06
N LYS A 59 16.40 1.03 -6.42
CA LYS A 59 17.40 1.89 -5.77
C LYS A 59 17.60 3.13 -6.63
N TYR A 60 17.32 4.29 -6.05
CA TYR A 60 17.66 5.60 -6.59
C TYR A 60 18.99 6.09 -6.02
N ASP A 61 19.58 7.07 -6.67
CA ASP A 61 20.74 7.79 -6.12
C ASP A 61 20.28 8.74 -4.99
N THR A 62 21.10 8.94 -3.96
CA THR A 62 20.87 9.95 -2.92
C THR A 62 21.46 11.31 -3.29
N ASP A 63 22.46 11.31 -4.16
CA ASP A 63 23.36 12.46 -4.35
C ASP A 63 22.98 13.25 -5.63
N ASP A 64 22.24 12.60 -6.55
CA ASP A 64 21.57 13.25 -7.66
C ASP A 64 20.44 14.18 -7.18
N THR A 65 20.74 15.48 -7.13
CA THR A 65 19.81 16.56 -6.76
C THR A 65 18.79 16.92 -7.85
N SER A 66 18.69 16.16 -8.96
CA SER A 66 17.66 16.35 -9.99
C SER A 66 16.24 16.19 -9.43
N ASP A 67 15.32 17.09 -9.81
CA ASP A 67 13.94 17.03 -9.33
C ASP A 67 13.19 15.78 -9.79
N ALA A 68 13.57 15.18 -10.92
CA ALA A 68 13.07 13.87 -11.35
C ALA A 68 13.47 12.74 -10.37
N ASN A 69 14.66 12.81 -9.78
CA ASN A 69 15.10 11.86 -8.76
C ASN A 69 14.36 12.08 -7.43
N LYS A 70 14.25 13.35 -6.97
CA LYS A 70 13.45 13.72 -5.79
C LYS A 70 11.98 13.26 -5.91
N LEU A 71 11.41 13.33 -7.11
CA LEU A 71 10.05 12.84 -7.40
C LEU A 71 9.95 11.32 -7.22
N CYS A 72 10.89 10.56 -7.78
CA CYS A 72 10.93 9.09 -7.65
C CYS A 72 11.10 8.65 -6.19
N ILE A 73 11.94 9.35 -5.42
CA ILE A 73 12.15 9.09 -3.98
C ILE A 73 10.88 9.40 -3.18
N ARG A 74 10.22 10.56 -3.41
CA ARG A 74 8.93 10.90 -2.75
C ARG A 74 7.84 9.89 -3.06
N ARG A 75 7.75 9.43 -4.32
CA ARG A 75 6.81 8.39 -4.75
C ARG A 75 7.07 7.07 -4.02
N GLN A 76 8.33 6.64 -3.94
CA GLN A 76 8.71 5.43 -3.21
C GLN A 76 8.37 5.55 -1.71
N GLU A 77 8.59 6.71 -1.09
CA GLU A 77 8.30 6.94 0.32
C GLU A 77 6.80 6.93 0.65
N ALA A 78 5.98 7.60 -0.18
CA ALA A 78 4.52 7.61 0.01
C ALA A 78 3.90 6.22 -0.22
N VAL A 79 4.38 5.46 -1.21
CA VAL A 79 4.01 4.04 -1.40
C VAL A 79 4.50 3.18 -0.24
N ARG A 80 5.71 3.42 0.30
CA ARG A 80 6.26 2.70 1.46
C ARG A 80 5.33 2.83 2.66
N LYS A 81 4.93 4.06 2.98
CA LYS A 81 4.04 4.32 4.10
C LYS A 81 2.67 3.67 3.91
N GLU A 82 2.08 3.69 2.71
CA GLU A 82 0.80 3.00 2.44
C GLU A 82 0.91 1.49 2.71
N VAL A 83 1.98 0.87 2.21
CA VAL A 83 2.27 -0.55 2.45
C VAL A 83 2.49 -0.83 3.94
N VAL A 84 3.28 -0.01 4.65
CA VAL A 84 3.54 -0.21 6.08
C VAL A 84 2.28 0.02 6.93
N ALA A 85 1.45 1.02 6.60
CA ALA A 85 0.16 1.30 7.25
C ALA A 85 -0.85 0.14 7.08
N THR A 86 -0.71 -0.67 6.03
CA THR A 86 -1.56 -1.83 5.79
C THR A 86 -1.33 -2.95 6.83
N ASN A 87 -0.15 -3.02 7.47
CA ASN A 87 0.06 -3.94 8.60
C ASN A 87 -0.88 -3.59 9.77
N PHE A 88 -0.84 -2.32 10.24
CA PHE A 88 -1.66 -1.84 11.36
C PHE A 88 -3.16 -2.08 11.16
N MET A 89 -3.66 -2.05 9.90
CA MET A 89 -5.03 -2.43 9.57
C MET A 89 -5.35 -3.89 9.93
N TRP A 90 -4.47 -4.82 9.58
CA TRP A 90 -4.62 -6.26 9.89
C TRP A 90 -4.29 -6.55 11.36
N ASP A 91 -3.18 -6.02 11.88
CA ASP A 91 -2.74 -6.21 13.26
C ASP A 91 -3.83 -5.78 14.25
N THR A 92 -4.41 -4.59 14.06
CA THR A 92 -5.49 -4.10 14.93
C THR A 92 -6.74 -4.95 14.79
N ALA A 93 -7.12 -5.38 13.59
CA ALA A 93 -8.30 -6.23 13.37
C ALA A 93 -8.13 -7.63 14.00
N LEU A 94 -6.94 -8.23 13.88
CA LEU A 94 -6.59 -9.52 14.49
C LEU A 94 -6.51 -9.43 16.02
N VAL A 95 -5.92 -8.36 16.57
CA VAL A 95 -5.90 -8.13 18.03
C VAL A 95 -7.31 -7.91 18.57
N MET A 96 -8.14 -7.06 17.93
CA MET A 96 -9.53 -6.83 18.31
C MET A 96 -10.36 -8.12 18.26
N ALA A 97 -10.21 -8.93 17.21
CA ALA A 97 -10.88 -10.23 17.11
C ALA A 97 -10.35 -11.27 18.11
N GLY A 98 -9.05 -11.27 18.42
CA GLY A 98 -8.44 -12.14 19.43
C GLY A 98 -8.91 -11.82 20.86
N LEU A 99 -8.96 -10.53 21.21
CA LEU A 99 -9.55 -10.06 22.46
C LEU A 99 -11.05 -10.40 22.55
N THR A 100 -11.78 -10.28 21.44
CA THR A 100 -13.19 -10.71 21.34
C THR A 100 -13.33 -12.22 21.55
N TRP A 101 -12.52 -13.04 20.88
CA TRP A 101 -12.51 -14.50 21.05
C TRP A 101 -12.25 -14.91 22.50
N TRP A 102 -11.30 -14.24 23.16
CA TRP A 102 -10.95 -14.50 24.55
C TRP A 102 -12.02 -14.00 25.54
N SER A 103 -12.65 -12.86 25.28
CA SER A 103 -13.76 -12.33 26.10
C SER A 103 -14.97 -13.26 26.05
N PHE A 104 -15.39 -13.67 24.85
CA PHE A 104 -16.52 -14.57 24.64
C PHE A 104 -16.25 -16.05 24.97
N ARG A 105 -15.08 -16.41 25.54
CA ARG A 105 -14.67 -17.81 25.82
C ARG A 105 -15.58 -18.60 26.79
N ARG A 106 -16.44 -17.92 27.55
CA ARG A 106 -17.44 -18.51 28.46
C ARG A 106 -18.89 -18.34 27.99
N TYR A 107 -19.11 -17.78 26.80
CA TYR A 107 -20.43 -17.53 26.22
C TYR A 107 -20.76 -18.56 25.14
N ASN A 108 -22.04 -18.63 24.76
CA ASN A 108 -22.51 -19.48 23.67
C ASN A 108 -21.83 -19.10 22.33
N TYR A 109 -21.51 -20.10 21.51
CA TYR A 109 -20.84 -19.95 20.22
C TYR A 109 -21.60 -19.01 19.26
N GLN A 110 -22.92 -18.92 19.38
CA GLN A 110 -23.76 -17.98 18.61
C GLN A 110 -23.38 -16.51 18.82
N SER A 111 -23.20 -16.04 20.07
CA SER A 111 -22.82 -14.64 20.31
C SER A 111 -21.38 -14.34 19.88
N ARG A 112 -20.48 -15.33 20.01
CA ARG A 112 -19.13 -15.29 19.44
C ARG A 112 -19.15 -15.12 17.91
N LEU A 113 -19.96 -15.90 17.19
CA LEU A 113 -20.11 -15.77 15.72
C LEU A 113 -20.68 -14.42 15.29
N VAL A 114 -21.63 -13.86 16.03
CA VAL A 114 -22.20 -12.54 15.73
C VAL A 114 -21.20 -11.41 16.00
N ALA A 115 -20.51 -11.41 17.14
CA ALA A 115 -19.65 -10.30 17.54
C ALA A 115 -18.35 -10.19 16.71
N LEU A 116 -17.72 -11.32 16.39
CA LEU A 116 -16.41 -11.35 15.71
C LEU A 116 -16.34 -10.56 14.40
N PRO A 117 -17.23 -10.73 13.40
CA PRO A 117 -17.12 -10.01 12.13
C PRO A 117 -17.25 -8.49 12.30
N PHE A 118 -18.14 -8.01 13.18
CA PHE A 118 -18.29 -6.57 13.42
C PHE A 118 -17.07 -5.97 14.13
N ILE A 119 -16.54 -6.64 15.16
CA ILE A 119 -15.35 -6.14 15.88
C ILE A 119 -14.08 -6.25 15.03
N PHE A 120 -13.94 -7.30 14.22
CA PHE A 120 -12.85 -7.39 13.23
C PHE A 120 -12.93 -6.24 12.21
N TYR A 121 -14.11 -6.01 11.61
CA TYR A 121 -14.32 -4.95 10.63
C TYR A 121 -14.05 -3.55 11.22
N GLY A 122 -14.59 -3.26 12.41
CA GLY A 122 -14.29 -2.03 13.15
C GLY A 122 -12.79 -1.87 13.45
N GLY A 123 -12.13 -2.96 13.83
CA GLY A 123 -10.68 -3.03 14.01
C GLY A 123 -9.88 -2.63 12.76
N THR A 124 -10.37 -2.90 11.55
CA THR A 124 -9.70 -2.42 10.31
C THR A 124 -9.76 -0.89 10.15
N PHE A 125 -10.81 -0.22 10.62
CA PHE A 125 -10.89 1.25 10.58
C PHE A 125 -9.96 1.89 11.62
N VAL A 126 -10.00 1.39 12.86
CA VAL A 126 -9.10 1.83 13.93
C VAL A 126 -7.64 1.60 13.53
N GLY A 127 -7.32 0.44 12.95
CA GLY A 127 -5.99 0.10 12.46
C GLY A 127 -5.52 0.95 11.27
N ARG A 128 -6.42 1.39 10.38
CA ARG A 128 -6.09 2.39 9.34
C ARG A 128 -5.75 3.74 9.96
N ALA A 129 -6.52 4.22 10.94
CA ALA A 129 -6.26 5.48 11.61
C ALA A 129 -4.92 5.45 12.37
N ILE A 130 -4.65 4.40 13.14
CA ILE A 130 -3.36 4.17 13.82
C ILE A 130 -2.23 4.08 12.80
N GLY A 131 -2.40 3.31 11.72
CA GLY A 131 -1.41 3.18 10.65
C GLY A 131 -1.06 4.51 9.98
N ASP A 132 -2.06 5.33 9.65
CA ASP A 132 -1.85 6.65 9.05
C ASP A 132 -1.18 7.64 10.02
N MET A 133 -1.39 7.51 11.34
CA MET A 133 -0.67 8.27 12.37
C MET A 133 0.79 7.81 12.51
N VAL A 134 1.02 6.52 12.75
CA VAL A 134 2.35 5.96 13.02
C VAL A 134 3.28 6.06 11.81
N THR A 135 2.76 5.98 10.59
CA THR A 135 3.55 6.18 9.36
C THR A 135 3.65 7.65 8.92
N GLY A 136 3.05 8.59 9.67
CA GLY A 136 3.05 10.01 9.32
C GLY A 136 2.41 10.29 7.96
N ARG A 137 1.33 9.58 7.63
CA ARG A 137 0.51 9.78 6.42
C ARG A 137 -0.60 10.80 6.65
N ASN A 138 -1.07 10.94 7.89
CA ASN A 138 -1.98 12.00 8.32
C ASN A 138 -1.45 13.41 8.02
N ALA A 139 -0.12 13.60 8.04
CA ALA A 139 0.57 14.85 7.76
C ALA A 139 1.13 14.96 6.31
N GLU A 140 0.75 14.07 5.39
CA GLU A 140 1.24 14.12 4.01
C GLU A 140 0.51 15.16 3.15
N PHE A 141 1.27 15.94 2.40
CA PHE A 141 0.74 16.79 1.34
C PHE A 141 -0.05 15.96 0.32
N ALA A 142 -1.24 16.43 -0.04
CA ALA A 142 -2.13 15.74 -1.00
C ALA A 142 -1.44 15.40 -2.34
N ARG A 143 -0.50 16.25 -2.79
CA ARG A 143 0.34 15.99 -3.98
C ARG A 143 1.12 14.69 -3.89
N ASP A 144 1.72 14.38 -2.74
CA ASP A 144 2.61 13.22 -2.59
C ASP A 144 1.78 11.93 -2.37
N ARG A 145 0.59 12.04 -1.75
CA ARG A 145 -0.44 10.99 -1.78
C ARG A 145 -0.95 10.71 -3.19
N PHE A 146 -1.18 11.74 -4.02
CA PHE A 146 -1.56 11.58 -5.43
C PHE A 146 -0.44 10.96 -6.27
N LEU A 147 0.82 11.37 -6.05
CA LEU A 147 1.99 10.80 -6.71
C LEU A 147 2.15 9.29 -6.45
N ALA A 148 1.75 8.82 -5.26
CA ALA A 148 1.68 7.39 -4.93
C ALA A 148 0.50 6.65 -5.61
N SER A 149 -0.62 7.32 -5.88
CA SER A 149 -1.79 6.68 -6.51
C SER A 149 -1.69 6.55 -8.04
N LEU A 150 -0.86 7.38 -8.70
CA LEU A 150 -0.64 7.35 -10.15
C LEU A 150 -0.28 5.93 -10.66
N PRO A 151 -1.01 5.38 -11.64
CA PRO A 151 -0.83 4.01 -12.10
C PRO A 151 0.52 3.78 -12.79
N ALA A 152 0.95 2.52 -12.86
CA ALA A 152 2.21 2.14 -13.51
C ALA A 152 2.07 1.93 -15.04
N LYS A 153 0.83 1.80 -15.52
CA LYS A 153 0.46 1.49 -16.91
C LYS A 153 -0.76 2.32 -17.28
N VAL A 154 -0.87 2.72 -18.53
CA VAL A 154 -2.02 3.47 -19.09
C VAL A 154 -2.32 2.88 -20.47
N TYR A 155 -3.55 3.02 -20.94
CA TYR A 155 -3.89 2.72 -22.33
C TYR A 155 -3.41 3.87 -23.23
N TYR A 156 -2.70 3.52 -24.30
CA TYR A 156 -2.37 4.45 -25.37
C TYR A 156 -3.64 4.72 -26.20
N ASN A 157 -3.88 6.01 -26.49
CA ASN A 157 -4.99 6.52 -27.30
C ASN A 157 -4.43 7.15 -28.58
#